data_AF-A0A7Y5SZK7-F1
#
_entry.id   AF-A0A7Y5SZK7-F1
#
_cell.length_a   1.000
_cell.length_b   1.000
_cell.length_c   1.000
_cell.angle_alpha   90.00
_cell.angle_beta   90.00
_cell.angle_gamma   90.00
#
_symmetry.space_group_name_H-M   'P 1'
#
loop_
_entity.id
_entity.type
_entity.pdbx_description
1 polymer ?
#
loop_
_entity_poly.entity_id
_entity_poly.type
_entity_poly.pdbx_seq_one_letter_code
_entity_poly.pdbx_strand_id
1 'polypeptide(L)'
;MKKIKLSKSSRKLLVKLLKDGISQMPKSPQARQQKAFLQTLLKKVEDAPKKADITLNPMETKYLREVMIQTKKHFVATMASAGFFKKLLYKLMLGSYKELLAEIVGPEAAKLKG
;
A
#
# COMPACT_ATOMS: atom_id res chain seq x y z
N MET A 1 -3.93 15.89 9.27
CA MET A 1 -2.94 15.47 8.25
C MET A 1 -1.84 14.71 8.94
N LYS A 2 -1.43 13.54 8.45
CA LYS A 2 -0.43 12.69 9.13
C LYS A 2 0.88 12.72 8.35
N LYS A 3 1.97 13.13 9.02
CA LYS A 3 3.33 13.03 8.46
C LYS A 3 3.86 11.63 8.72
N ILE A 4 4.29 10.95 7.67
CA ILE A 4 4.86 9.61 7.74
C ILE A 4 6.27 9.64 7.17
N LYS A 5 7.18 9.04 7.92
CA LYS A 5 8.58 8.93 7.55
C LYS A 5 8.81 7.55 6.96
N LEU A 6 8.76 7.48 5.64
CA LEU A 6 8.93 6.22 4.92
C LEU A 6 10.40 5.92 4.65
N SER A 7 10.83 4.69 4.92
CA SER A 7 12.16 4.22 4.52
C SER A 7 12.28 4.14 2.99
N LYS A 8 13.51 4.11 2.46
CA LYS A 8 13.75 4.00 1.00
C LYS A 8 13.10 2.74 0.40
N SER A 9 13.18 1.62 1.13
CA SER A 9 12.58 0.34 0.73
C SER A 9 11.05 0.41 0.80
N SER A 10 10.52 0.97 1.88
CA SER A 10 9.08 1.16 2.09
C SER A 10 8.47 2.08 1.03
N ARG A 11 9.16 3.17 0.65
CA ARG A 11 8.71 4.01 -0.49
C ARG A 11 8.65 3.25 -1.80
N LYS A 12 9.68 2.47 -2.12
CA LYS A 12 9.72 1.73 -3.39
C LYS A 12 8.59 0.70 -3.44
N LEU A 13 8.30 0.04 -2.32
CA LEU A 13 7.14 -0.84 -2.17
C LEU A 13 5.81 -0.08 -2.28
N LEU A 14 5.67 1.07 -1.64
CA LEU A 14 4.46 1.89 -1.70
C LEU A 14 4.18 2.34 -3.14
N VAL A 15 5.19 2.84 -3.84
CA VAL A 15 5.09 3.26 -5.25
C VAL A 15 4.64 2.09 -6.11
N LYS A 16 5.23 0.90 -5.91
CA LYS A 16 4.83 -0.31 -6.64
C LYS A 16 3.38 -0.71 -6.35
N LEU A 17 2.99 -0.73 -5.08
CA LEU A 17 1.62 -1.04 -4.65
C LEU A 17 0.59 -0.06 -5.19
N LEU A 18 0.92 1.24 -5.19
CA LEU A 18 0.06 2.28 -5.74
C LEU A 18 -0.09 2.10 -7.25
N LYS A 19 1.00 1.85 -7.98
CA LYS A 19 0.94 1.59 -9.43
C LYS A 19 0.10 0.34 -9.74
N ASP A 20 0.33 -0.75 -9.03
CA ASP A 20 -0.41 -2.00 -9.20
C ASP A 20 -1.89 -1.81 -8.86
N GLY A 21 -2.20 -1.16 -7.74
CA GLY A 21 -3.57 -0.86 -7.31
C GLY A 21 -4.32 0.07 -8.27
N ILE A 22 -3.66 1.13 -8.76
CA ILE A 22 -4.21 2.05 -9.77
C ILE A 22 -4.47 1.32 -11.10
N SER A 23 -3.60 0.38 -11.47
CA SER A 23 -3.74 -0.41 -12.70
C SER A 23 -4.83 -1.46 -12.61
N GLN A 24 -5.04 -2.05 -11.43
CA GLN A 24 -6.05 -3.08 -11.18
C GLN A 24 -7.42 -2.50 -10.80
N MET A 25 -7.51 -1.19 -10.54
CA MET A 25 -8.79 -0.55 -10.21
C MET A 25 -9.78 -0.64 -11.38
N PRO A 26 -11.05 -1.00 -11.10
CA PRO A 26 -12.09 -1.08 -12.12
C PRO A 26 -12.39 0.29 -12.73
N LYS A 27 -12.91 0.30 -13.96
CA LYS A 27 -13.34 1.53 -14.64
C LYS A 27 -14.73 1.98 -14.16
N SER A 28 -14.90 2.27 -12.87
CA SER A 28 -16.14 2.83 -12.31
C SER A 28 -15.99 4.32 -11.95
N PRO A 29 -17.09 5.10 -11.87
CA PRO A 29 -17.04 6.52 -11.47
C PRO A 29 -16.45 6.72 -10.07
N GLN A 30 -16.80 5.82 -9.14
CA GLN A 30 -16.25 5.82 -7.79
C GLN A 30 -14.76 5.48 -7.79
N ALA A 31 -14.35 4.48 -8.57
CA ALA A 31 -12.93 4.12 -8.72
C ALA A 31 -12.11 5.21 -9.42
N ARG A 32 -12.71 6.03 -10.30
CA ARG A 32 -12.05 7.21 -10.89
C ARG A 32 -11.62 8.23 -9.84
N GLN A 33 -12.49 8.53 -8.87
CA GLN A 33 -12.13 9.43 -7.77
C GLN A 33 -11.01 8.81 -6.92
N GLN A 34 -11.15 7.54 -6.52
CA GLN A 34 -10.11 6.84 -5.75
C GLN A 34 -8.76 6.84 -6.51
N LYS A 35 -8.79 6.56 -7.81
CA LYS A 35 -7.61 6.59 -8.69
C LYS A 35 -6.94 7.96 -8.72
N ALA A 36 -7.71 9.06 -8.79
CA ALA A 36 -7.15 10.41 -8.77
C ALA A 36 -6.42 10.70 -7.45
N PHE A 37 -6.99 10.27 -6.31
CA PHE A 37 -6.33 10.40 -5.01
C PHE A 37 -5.06 9.55 -4.91
N LEU A 38 -5.11 8.30 -5.37
CA LEU A 38 -3.95 7.41 -5.36
C LEU A 38 -2.84 7.88 -6.31
N GLN A 39 -3.19 8.46 -7.47
CA GLN A 39 -2.21 9.06 -8.39
C GLN A 39 -1.56 10.30 -7.79
N THR A 40 -2.35 11.13 -7.10
CA THR A 40 -1.82 12.29 -6.38
C THR A 40 -0.84 11.85 -5.29
N LEU A 41 -1.20 10.81 -4.53
CA LEU A 41 -0.33 10.22 -3.53
C LEU A 41 0.95 9.62 -4.15
N LEU A 42 0.81 8.90 -5.26
CA LEU A 42 1.93 8.31 -5.98
C LEU A 42 2.94 9.38 -6.39
N LYS A 43 2.47 10.47 -7.02
CA LYS A 43 3.33 11.61 -7.37
C LYS A 43 3.98 12.22 -6.14
N LYS A 44 3.24 12.48 -5.06
CA LYS A 44 3.82 13.00 -3.81
C LYS A 44 4.95 12.11 -3.27
N VAL A 45 4.81 10.79 -3.38
CA VAL A 45 5.83 9.85 -2.88
C VAL A 45 7.04 9.78 -3.82
N GLU A 46 6.81 9.86 -5.13
CA GLU A 46 7.87 9.89 -6.16
C GLU A 46 8.65 11.21 -6.14
N ASP A 47 7.96 12.34 -6.00
CA ASP A 47 8.54 13.69 -5.96
C ASP A 47 9.16 14.02 -4.59
N ALA A 48 8.73 13.36 -3.51
CA ALA A 48 9.28 13.58 -2.18
C ALA A 48 10.79 13.23 -2.16
N PRO A 49 11.66 14.13 -1.67
CA PRO A 49 13.07 13.82 -1.42
C PRO A 49 13.22 12.56 -0.57
N LYS A 50 14.27 11.74 -0.77
CA LYS A 50 14.47 10.43 -0.10
C LYS A 50 14.36 10.44 1.44
N LYS A 51 14.47 11.60 2.09
CA LYS A 51 14.36 11.81 3.54
C LYS A 51 13.18 12.70 3.97
N ALA A 52 12.32 13.12 3.04
CA ALA A 52 11.19 13.98 3.33
C ALA A 52 10.03 13.22 4.00
N ASP A 53 9.35 13.89 4.92
CA ASP A 53 8.10 13.39 5.47
C ASP A 53 7.00 13.51 4.42
N ILE A 54 6.30 12.40 4.17
CA ILE A 54 5.16 12.40 3.26
C ILE A 54 3.92 12.73 4.08
N THR A 55 3.20 13.77 3.67
CA THR A 55 1.97 14.16 4.36
C THR A 55 0.80 13.47 3.69
N LEU A 56 0.15 12.57 4.42
CA LEU A 56 -1.06 11.89 4.01
C LEU A 56 -2.31 12.61 4.51
N ASN A 57 -3.25 12.81 3.61
CA ASN A 57 -4.60 13.22 3.94
C ASN A 57 -5.42 12.00 4.43
N PRO A 58 -6.45 12.21 5.28
CA PRO A 58 -7.30 11.12 5.77
C PRO A 58 -7.92 10.29 4.65
N MET A 59 -8.33 10.94 3.57
CA MET A 59 -8.86 10.27 2.37
C MET A 59 -7.80 9.42 1.65
N GLU A 60 -6.58 9.93 1.51
CA GLU A 60 -5.45 9.19 0.91
C GLU A 60 -5.10 7.96 1.75
N THR A 61 -5.07 8.10 3.08
CA THR A 61 -4.86 6.98 4.01
C THR A 61 -5.96 5.92 3.88
N LYS A 62 -7.22 6.33 3.77
CA LYS A 62 -8.36 5.41 3.61
C LYS A 62 -8.23 4.60 2.32
N TYR A 63 -8.02 5.27 1.17
CA TYR A 63 -7.91 4.58 -0.11
C TYR A 63 -6.66 3.72 -0.23
N LEU A 64 -5.55 4.18 0.33
CA LEU A 64 -4.34 3.36 0.41
C LEU A 64 -4.62 2.09 1.22
N ARG A 65 -5.34 2.19 2.35
CA ARG A 65 -5.74 1.02 3.14
C ARG A 65 -6.64 0.06 2.35
N GLU A 66 -7.58 0.57 1.57
CA GLU A 66 -8.46 -0.24 0.72
C GLU A 66 -7.68 -0.99 -0.36
N VAL A 67 -6.82 -0.29 -1.10
CA VAL A 67 -5.88 -0.92 -2.05
C VAL A 67 -5.08 -1.98 -1.32
N MET A 68 -4.59 -1.65 -0.13
CA MET A 68 -3.76 -2.57 0.61
C MET A 68 -4.49 -3.85 1.05
N ILE A 69 -5.75 -3.73 1.44
CA ILE A 69 -6.59 -4.88 1.79
C ILE A 69 -6.90 -5.71 0.54
N GLN A 70 -7.21 -5.07 -0.60
CA GLN A 70 -7.45 -5.78 -1.85
C GLN A 70 -6.22 -6.55 -2.31
N THR A 71 -5.04 -5.90 -2.30
CA THR A 71 -3.78 -6.55 -2.66
C THR A 71 -3.53 -7.75 -1.75
N LYS A 72 -3.74 -7.62 -0.43
CA LYS A 72 -3.64 -8.76 0.50
C LYS A 72 -4.62 -9.88 0.14
N LYS A 73 -5.88 -9.57 -0.15
CA LYS A 73 -6.89 -10.58 -0.53
C LYS A 73 -6.50 -11.29 -1.83
N HIS A 74 -6.09 -10.56 -2.85
CA HIS A 74 -5.61 -11.11 -4.11
C HIS A 74 -4.40 -12.02 -3.90
N PHE A 75 -3.44 -11.59 -3.08
CA PHE A 75 -2.29 -12.42 -2.72
C PHE A 75 -2.69 -13.70 -1.98
N VAL A 76 -3.56 -13.62 -0.96
CA VAL A 76 -4.03 -14.78 -0.20
C VAL A 76 -4.76 -15.78 -1.11
N ALA A 77 -5.61 -15.29 -2.01
CA ALA A 77 -6.27 -16.13 -3.01
C ALA A 77 -5.24 -16.79 -3.95
N THR A 78 -4.22 -16.05 -4.37
CA THR A 78 -3.12 -16.60 -5.20
C THR A 78 -2.30 -17.65 -4.44
N MET A 79 -2.16 -17.54 -3.11
CA MET A 79 -1.41 -18.53 -2.31
C MET A 79 -2.16 -19.82 -2.05
N ALA A 80 -3.50 -19.77 -2.02
CA ALA A 80 -4.31 -20.97 -1.91
C ALA A 80 -4.00 -21.96 -3.05
N SER A 81 -3.51 -21.47 -4.19
CA SER A 81 -3.09 -22.28 -5.35
C SER A 81 -1.57 -22.42 -5.56
N ALA A 82 -0.73 -21.91 -4.64
CA ALA A 82 0.71 -21.78 -4.88
C ALA A 82 1.58 -22.78 -4.08
N GLY A 83 2.56 -23.39 -4.75
CA GLY A 83 3.55 -24.31 -4.16
C GLY A 83 4.54 -23.66 -3.17
N PHE A 84 5.37 -24.50 -2.52
CA PHE A 84 6.26 -24.15 -1.40
C PHE A 84 7.15 -22.90 -1.64
N PHE A 85 7.74 -22.76 -2.83
CA PHE A 85 8.62 -21.63 -3.15
C PHE A 85 7.87 -20.28 -3.20
N LYS A 86 6.63 -20.29 -3.71
CA LYS A 86 5.77 -19.09 -3.73
C LYS A 86 5.29 -18.72 -2.32
N LYS A 87 5.07 -19.70 -1.44
CA LYS A 87 4.75 -19.44 -0.01
C LYS A 87 5.92 -18.76 0.71
N LEU A 88 7.17 -19.12 0.40
CA LEU A 88 8.36 -18.51 1.02
C LEU A 88 8.54 -17.04 0.58
N LEU A 89 8.48 -16.76 -0.73
CA LEU A 89 8.51 -15.40 -1.27
C LEU A 89 7.36 -14.54 -0.70
N TYR A 90 6.21 -15.15 -0.48
CA TYR A 90 5.07 -14.46 0.09
C TYR A 90 5.28 -14.06 1.56
N LYS A 91 5.88 -14.92 2.37
CA LYS A 91 6.17 -14.63 3.79
C LYS A 91 7.10 -13.42 3.92
N LEU A 92 8.06 -13.28 3.01
CA LEU A 92 8.94 -12.13 2.88
C LEU A 92 8.16 -10.86 2.49
N MET A 93 7.33 -10.93 1.43
CA MET A 93 6.52 -9.79 0.97
C MET A 93 5.54 -9.30 2.05
N LEU A 94 4.93 -10.22 2.82
CA LEU A 94 4.07 -9.87 3.96
C LEU A 94 4.80 -9.12 5.06
N GLY A 95 6.07 -9.48 5.32
CA GLY A 95 6.91 -8.81 6.31
C GLY A 95 7.11 -7.34 5.93
N SER A 96 7.58 -7.10 4.71
CA SER A 96 7.78 -5.73 4.21
C SER A 96 6.46 -4.95 4.11
N TYR A 97 5.34 -5.63 3.88
CA TYR A 97 4.03 -5.01 3.87
C TYR A 97 3.53 -4.58 5.26
N LYS A 98 3.82 -5.39 6.28
CA LYS A 98 3.52 -5.04 7.67
C LYS A 98 4.36 -3.87 8.13
N GLU A 99 5.64 -3.83 7.78
CA GLU A 99 6.50 -2.67 8.03
C GLU A 99 5.95 -1.41 7.36
N LEU A 100 5.54 -1.52 6.10
CA LEU A 100 4.91 -0.44 5.36
C LEU A 100 3.61 0.04 6.02
N LEU A 101 2.73 -0.89 6.45
CA LEU A 101 1.52 -0.56 7.21
C LEU A 101 1.86 0.14 8.54
N ALA A 102 2.87 -0.33 9.25
CA ALA A 102 3.29 0.26 10.52
C ALA A 102 3.87 1.67 10.33
N GLU A 103 4.65 1.90 9.27
CA GLU A 103 5.19 3.24 8.95
C GLU A 103 4.10 4.23 8.53
N ILE A 104 3.02 3.75 7.89
CA ILE A 104 1.96 4.59 7.31
C ILE A 104 0.82 4.83 8.30
N VAL A 105 0.37 3.77 8.94
CA VAL A 105 -0.78 3.76 9.84
C VAL A 105 -0.32 3.93 11.30
N GLY A 106 0.97 3.77 11.60
CA GLY A 106 1.47 3.81 12.98
C GLY A 106 1.03 2.56 13.78
N PRO A 107 1.06 2.60 15.13
CA PRO A 107 0.63 1.48 15.98
C PRO A 107 -0.84 1.04 15.77
N GLU A 108 -1.66 1.83 15.09
CA GLU A 108 -3.02 1.42 14.68
C GLU A 108 -3.06 0.26 13.67
N ALA A 109 -1.94 -0.04 12.98
CA ALA A 109 -1.82 -1.24 12.16
C ALA A 109 -1.92 -2.54 12.98
N ALA A 110 -1.59 -2.51 14.28
CA ALA A 110 -1.66 -3.67 15.18
C ALA A 110 -3.11 -4.16 15.40
N LYS A 111 -4.11 -3.29 15.18
CA LYS A 111 -5.54 -3.65 15.28
C LYS A 111 -6.10 -4.35 14.04
N LEU A 112 -5.31 -4.57 12.98
CA LEU A 112 -5.70 -5.42 11.84
C LEU A 112 -5.41 -6.92 12.09
N LYS A 113 -5.12 -7.29 13.35
CA LYS A 113 -5.41 -8.63 13.88
C LYS A 113 -6.85 -8.64 14.38
N GLY A 114 -7.76 -9.04 13.51
CA GLY A 114 -9.16 -9.32 13.78
C GLY A 114 -9.70 -10.05 12.57
#